data_AF-A0A238DSM8-F1
#
_entry.id   AF-A0A238DSM8-F1
#
_cell.length_a   1.000
_cell.length_b   1.000
_cell.length_c   1.000
_cell.angle_alpha   90.00
_cell.angle_beta   90.00
_cell.angle_gamma   90.00
#
_symmetry.space_group_name_H-M   'P 1'
#
loop_
_entity.id
_entity.type
_entity.pdbx_description
1 polymer ?
#
loop_
_entity_poly.entity_id
_entity_poly.type
_entity_poly.pdbx_seq_one_letter_code
_entity_poly.pdbx_strand_id
1 'polypeptide(L)'
;MTRCSRPSRSPRPLSRPVLRFFGSKWRIAPFILRHCPPHRVYVEPYGGGGSILLRKPRAVQEVYNDIHSEVVNLFRVLRDPALAARLQEVCVLTPYAREELMLAFDVAQDPVERARRLLVRSWFGLGQDTATGGRRHYSTLNTRVSQAGVHYAQLWAQWPLQIAAFTQRLAGVVIENREALEVIARHDGAQTLIYADPPYVREARGLGGYADEMNDAEHAGLAERLHAAQAMVLLSGYASPLYDRLYADWERVELATRAHNLGRRLVARTEVLWLNPACAAALRAAEVTGVAGVAEVAGAEDDNARTAASPALQPQGVQLADIQLADQT
;
A
#
# COMPACT_ATOMS: atom_id res chain seq x y z
N MET A 1 -14.21 -32.05 -33.81
CA MET A 1 -13.11 -31.18 -33.34
C MET A 1 -13.67 -30.19 -32.33
N THR A 2 -13.65 -30.56 -31.04
CA THR A 2 -14.20 -29.75 -29.95
C THR A 2 -13.19 -28.65 -29.62
N ARG A 3 -13.52 -27.39 -29.93
CA ARG A 3 -12.69 -26.24 -29.55
C ARG A 3 -12.67 -26.15 -28.03
N CYS A 4 -11.51 -26.44 -27.43
CA CYS A 4 -11.24 -26.19 -26.03
C CYS A 4 -11.23 -24.66 -25.84
N SER A 5 -12.30 -24.10 -25.28
CA SER A 5 -12.35 -22.71 -24.88
C SER A 5 -11.38 -22.51 -23.71
N ARG A 6 -10.27 -21.80 -23.97
CA ARG A 6 -9.41 -21.29 -22.90
C ARG A 6 -10.26 -20.38 -22.00
N PRO A 7 -10.31 -20.60 -20.68
CA PRO A 7 -10.96 -19.64 -19.79
C PRO A 7 -10.21 -18.31 -19.91
N SER A 8 -10.94 -17.24 -20.25
CA SER A 8 -10.42 -15.87 -20.21
C SER A 8 -10.11 -15.53 -18.75
N ARG A 9 -8.85 -15.70 -18.34
CA ARG A 9 -8.39 -15.28 -17.02
C ARG A 9 -8.18 -13.77 -17.04
N SER A 10 -9.24 -12.99 -16.87
CA SER A 10 -9.05 -11.67 -16.30
C SER A 10 -8.37 -11.88 -14.92
N PRO A 11 -7.28 -11.16 -14.62
CA PRO A 11 -6.68 -11.24 -13.30
C PRO A 11 -7.71 -10.90 -12.24
N ARG A 12 -7.66 -11.62 -11.10
CA ARG A 12 -8.47 -11.21 -9.95
C ARG A 12 -8.04 -9.80 -9.52
N PRO A 13 -8.99 -8.92 -9.17
CA PRO A 13 -8.67 -7.59 -8.69
C PRO A 13 -7.83 -7.67 -7.40
N LEU A 14 -6.89 -6.73 -7.26
CA LEU A 14 -6.05 -6.64 -6.07
C LEU A 14 -6.90 -6.23 -4.87
N SER A 15 -7.02 -7.13 -3.89
CA SER A 15 -7.85 -6.90 -2.69
C SER A 15 -7.08 -6.36 -1.48
N ARG A 16 -5.75 -6.27 -1.57
CA ARG A 16 -4.88 -5.91 -0.43
C ARG A 16 -3.57 -5.26 -0.87
N PRO A 17 -2.94 -4.45 -0.01
CA PRO A 17 -1.65 -3.85 -0.30
C PRO A 17 -0.53 -4.89 -0.30
N VAL A 18 0.58 -4.55 -0.98
CA VAL A 18 1.82 -5.34 -0.96
C VAL A 18 2.42 -5.35 0.46
N LEU A 19 2.46 -4.19 1.12
CA LEU A 19 2.99 -4.02 2.47
C LEU A 19 1.97 -3.38 3.42
N ARG A 20 1.95 -3.84 4.66
CA ARG A 20 1.45 -3.06 5.81
C ARG A 20 2.56 -2.11 6.22
N PHE A 21 2.40 -0.86 5.85
CA PHE A 21 3.44 0.15 5.93
C PHE A 21 2.86 1.43 6.52
N PHE A 22 3.69 2.19 7.23
CA PHE A 22 3.29 3.53 7.66
C PHE A 22 2.93 4.41 6.48
N GLY A 23 1.86 5.19 6.63
CA GLY A 23 1.37 6.05 5.57
C GLY A 23 0.69 5.32 4.42
N SER A 24 0.46 4.00 4.49
CA SER A 24 -0.25 3.27 3.43
C SER A 24 -1.59 3.91 3.10
N LYS A 25 -1.71 4.44 1.88
CA LYS A 25 -2.94 5.05 1.36
C LYS A 25 -3.90 4.04 0.76
N TRP A 26 -3.69 2.75 0.98
CA TRP A 26 -4.52 1.69 0.40
C TRP A 26 -6.01 1.95 0.60
N ARG A 27 -6.44 2.32 1.81
CA ARG A 27 -7.86 2.56 2.13
C ARG A 27 -8.43 3.81 1.47
N ILE A 28 -7.64 4.87 1.35
CA ILE A 28 -8.10 6.16 0.82
C ILE A 28 -7.74 6.35 -0.66
N ALA A 29 -7.12 5.37 -1.29
CA ALA A 29 -6.79 5.40 -2.71
C ALA A 29 -8.00 5.75 -3.60
N PRO A 30 -9.24 5.23 -3.40
CA PRO A 30 -10.39 5.64 -4.22
C PRO A 30 -10.71 7.12 -4.13
N PHE A 31 -10.45 7.74 -2.98
CA PHE A 31 -10.59 9.18 -2.81
C PHE A 31 -9.50 9.92 -3.58
N ILE A 32 -8.23 9.55 -3.37
CA ILE A 32 -7.07 10.16 -4.06
C ILE A 32 -7.22 10.05 -5.59
N LEU A 33 -7.64 8.89 -6.10
CA LEU A 33 -7.78 8.65 -7.54
C LEU A 33 -8.86 9.51 -8.22
N ARG A 34 -9.81 10.08 -7.47
CA ARG A 34 -10.78 11.05 -8.01
C ARG A 34 -10.11 12.39 -8.38
N HIS A 35 -8.97 12.66 -7.75
CA HIS A 35 -8.17 13.86 -7.97
C HIS A 35 -6.96 13.59 -8.88
N CYS A 36 -6.93 12.44 -9.56
CA CYS A 36 -5.94 12.14 -10.59
C CYS A 36 -6.52 12.49 -11.97
N PRO A 37 -6.07 13.58 -12.62
CA PRO A 37 -6.51 13.92 -13.97
C PRO A 37 -6.01 12.88 -14.99
N PRO A 38 -6.60 12.83 -16.21
CA PRO A 38 -6.06 12.02 -17.29
C PRO A 38 -4.58 12.33 -17.57
N HIS A 39 -3.75 11.29 -17.66
CA HIS A 39 -2.30 11.42 -17.83
C HIS A 39 -1.73 10.25 -18.63
N ARG A 40 -0.56 10.45 -19.23
CA ARG A 40 0.15 9.39 -19.99
C ARG A 40 1.31 8.81 -19.21
N VAL A 41 1.98 9.63 -18.39
CA VAL A 41 3.08 9.20 -17.52
C VAL A 41 2.62 9.34 -16.07
N TYR A 42 2.87 8.32 -15.25
CA TYR A 42 2.61 8.34 -13.83
C TYR A 42 3.92 8.12 -13.06
N VAL A 43 4.18 8.95 -12.07
CA VAL A 43 5.40 8.89 -11.26
C VAL A 43 5.02 8.92 -9.78
N GLU A 44 5.48 7.92 -9.03
CA GLU A 44 5.31 7.84 -7.58
C GLU A 44 6.71 7.86 -6.93
N PRO A 45 7.27 9.06 -6.66
CA PRO A 45 8.64 9.21 -6.16
C PRO A 45 8.85 8.68 -4.74
N TYR A 46 7.77 8.64 -3.94
CA TYR A 46 7.72 8.09 -2.58
C TYR A 46 6.77 6.89 -2.55
N GLY A 47 7.25 5.78 -3.11
CA GLY A 47 6.44 4.63 -3.46
C GLY A 47 5.86 3.87 -2.27
N GLY A 48 6.63 3.67 -1.20
CA GLY A 48 6.24 2.85 -0.06
C GLY A 48 5.60 1.53 -0.49
N GLY A 49 4.38 1.28 -0.02
CA GLY A 49 3.60 0.09 -0.40
C GLY A 49 2.94 0.13 -1.80
N GLY A 50 3.16 1.17 -2.61
CA GLY A 50 2.68 1.33 -3.98
C GLY A 50 1.15 1.39 -4.10
N SER A 51 0.47 1.93 -3.08
CA SER A 51 -0.99 1.79 -2.94
C SER A 51 -1.76 2.48 -4.07
N ILE A 52 -1.27 3.64 -4.54
CA ILE A 52 -1.93 4.39 -5.60
C ILE A 52 -1.61 3.75 -6.95
N LEU A 53 -0.33 3.49 -7.24
CA LEU A 53 0.10 2.74 -8.42
C LEU A 53 -0.71 1.45 -8.62
N LEU A 54 -0.83 0.61 -7.59
CA LEU A 54 -1.50 -0.69 -7.73
C LEU A 54 -3.00 -0.57 -8.02
N ARG A 55 -3.64 0.52 -7.59
CA ARG A 55 -5.08 0.73 -7.70
C ARG A 55 -5.52 1.62 -8.85
N LYS A 56 -4.61 2.43 -9.42
CA LYS A 56 -4.93 3.22 -10.61
C LYS A 56 -5.00 2.31 -11.86
N PRO A 57 -5.90 2.63 -12.81
CA PRO A 57 -5.79 2.25 -14.21
C PRO A 57 -4.38 2.47 -14.76
N ARG A 58 -3.93 1.64 -15.70
CA ARG A 58 -2.58 1.74 -16.26
C ARG A 58 -2.40 3.02 -17.07
N ALA A 59 -1.28 3.72 -16.84
CA ALA A 59 -0.79 4.76 -17.74
C ALA A 59 0.13 4.16 -18.81
N VAL A 60 0.49 4.95 -19.83
CA VAL A 60 1.43 4.52 -20.89
C VAL A 60 2.80 4.21 -20.29
N GLN A 61 3.24 5.04 -19.35
CA GLN A 61 4.45 4.81 -18.56
C GLN A 61 4.13 4.99 -17.09
N GLU A 62 4.63 4.07 -16.26
CA GLU A 62 4.50 4.13 -14.81
C GLU A 62 5.87 3.94 -14.16
N VAL A 63 6.22 4.85 -13.26
CA VAL A 63 7.49 4.86 -12.54
C VAL A 63 7.19 4.78 -11.05
N TYR A 64 7.69 3.71 -10.43
CA TYR A 64 7.74 3.54 -8.98
C TYR A 64 9.15 3.83 -8.50
N ASN A 65 9.29 4.63 -7.45
CA ASN A 65 10.55 4.85 -6.76
C ASN A 65 10.36 4.80 -5.25
N ASP A 66 11.37 4.32 -4.54
CA ASP A 66 11.47 4.52 -3.09
C ASP A 66 12.96 4.61 -2.72
N ILE A 67 13.30 5.32 -1.65
CA ILE A 67 14.68 5.41 -1.17
C ILE A 67 15.12 4.12 -0.46
N HIS A 68 14.18 3.40 0.16
CA HIS A 68 14.48 2.20 0.91
C HIS A 68 14.68 1.00 -0.01
N SER A 69 15.95 0.59 -0.16
CA SER A 69 16.35 -0.53 -1.02
C SER A 69 15.67 -1.87 -0.69
N GLU A 70 15.25 -2.09 0.56
CA GLU A 70 14.50 -3.28 0.98
C GLU A 70 13.10 -3.32 0.36
N VAL A 71 12.42 -2.17 0.35
CA VAL A 71 11.10 -2.03 -0.28
C VAL A 71 11.24 -2.17 -1.79
N VAL A 72 12.23 -1.49 -2.38
CA VAL A 72 12.49 -1.62 -3.82
C VAL A 72 12.84 -3.07 -4.21
N ASN A 73 13.61 -3.78 -3.39
CA ASN A 73 13.91 -5.20 -3.59
C ASN A 73 12.63 -6.04 -3.65
N LEU A 74 11.67 -5.82 -2.75
CA LEU A 74 10.38 -6.52 -2.79
C LEU A 74 9.63 -6.27 -4.09
N PHE A 75 9.55 -5.02 -4.55
CA PHE A 75 8.88 -4.69 -5.82
C PHE A 75 9.60 -5.29 -7.03
N ARG A 76 10.94 -5.35 -7.03
CA ARG A 76 11.74 -6.04 -8.06
C ARG A 76 11.47 -7.54 -8.08
N VAL A 77 11.43 -8.19 -6.91
CA VAL A 77 11.10 -9.61 -6.76
C VAL A 77 9.68 -9.89 -7.25
N LEU A 78 8.69 -9.07 -6.87
CA LEU A 78 7.30 -9.25 -7.30
C LEU A 78 7.12 -9.06 -8.81
N ARG A 79 7.89 -8.16 -9.44
CA ARG A 79 7.84 -7.92 -10.90
C ARG A 79 8.42 -9.08 -11.71
N ASP A 80 9.40 -9.80 -11.19
CA ASP A 80 10.05 -10.91 -11.88
C ASP A 80 9.24 -12.21 -11.68
N PRO A 81 8.71 -12.86 -12.73
CA PRO A 81 7.87 -14.04 -12.58
C PRO A 81 8.55 -15.22 -11.87
N ALA A 82 9.85 -15.42 -12.07
CA ALA A 82 10.57 -16.54 -11.46
C ALA A 82 10.86 -16.28 -9.98
N LEU A 83 11.30 -15.06 -9.63
CA LEU A 83 11.52 -14.68 -8.25
C LEU A 83 10.20 -14.56 -7.47
N ALA A 84 9.13 -14.08 -8.10
CA ALA A 84 7.80 -14.00 -7.50
C ALA A 84 7.24 -15.40 -7.19
N ALA A 85 7.43 -16.37 -8.08
CA ALA A 85 7.04 -17.76 -7.82
C ALA A 85 7.79 -18.35 -6.61
N ARG A 86 9.11 -18.13 -6.53
CA ARG A 86 9.92 -18.53 -5.37
C ARG A 86 9.44 -17.83 -4.08
N LEU A 87 9.15 -16.53 -4.16
CA LEU A 87 8.63 -15.77 -3.02
C LEU A 87 7.29 -16.33 -2.53
N GLN A 88 6.40 -16.69 -3.45
CA GLN A 88 5.11 -17.28 -3.11
C GLN A 88 5.29 -18.59 -2.35
N GLU A 89 6.16 -19.47 -2.82
CA GLU A 89 6.45 -20.75 -2.16
C GLU A 89 6.97 -20.54 -0.73
N VAL A 90 8.03 -19.74 -0.56
CA VAL A 90 8.61 -19.52 0.77
C VAL A 90 7.67 -18.79 1.72
N CYS A 91 6.82 -17.88 1.23
CA CYS A 91 5.83 -17.22 2.08
C CYS A 91 4.69 -18.17 2.50
N VAL A 92 4.24 -19.07 1.62
CA VAL A 92 3.24 -20.11 1.98
C VAL A 92 3.78 -21.03 3.06
N LEU A 93 5.06 -21.38 2.99
CA LEU A 93 5.72 -22.26 3.96
C LEU A 93 6.15 -21.56 5.25
N THR A 94 6.13 -20.23 5.31
CA THR A 94 6.55 -19.49 6.52
C THR A 94 5.47 -19.57 7.60
N PRO A 95 5.73 -20.21 8.74
CA PRO A 95 4.77 -20.30 9.83
C PRO A 95 4.58 -18.93 10.49
N TYR A 96 3.36 -18.64 10.94
CA TYR A 96 3.08 -17.42 11.70
C TYR A 96 3.60 -17.55 13.15
N ALA A 97 4.91 -17.32 13.33
CA ALA A 97 5.63 -17.60 14.57
C ALA A 97 6.45 -16.39 15.05
N ARG A 98 6.73 -16.35 16.36
CA ARG A 98 7.56 -15.31 16.97
C ARG A 98 9.01 -15.43 16.54
N GLU A 99 9.51 -16.65 16.44
CA GLU A 99 10.87 -16.99 16.04
C GLU A 99 11.14 -16.51 14.61
N GLU A 100 10.19 -16.71 13.68
CA GLU A 100 10.27 -16.18 12.32
C GLU A 100 10.35 -14.65 12.29
N LEU A 101 9.53 -13.98 13.12
CA LEU A 101 9.56 -12.53 13.25
C LEU A 101 10.90 -12.03 13.80
N MET A 102 11.52 -12.74 14.74
CA MET A 102 12.85 -12.42 15.25
C MET A 102 13.93 -12.58 14.16
N LEU A 103 13.92 -13.70 13.44
CA LEU A 103 14.86 -13.99 12.35
C LEU A 103 14.74 -12.98 11.19
N ALA A 104 13.57 -12.38 11.00
CA ALA A 104 13.33 -11.41 9.95
C ALA A 104 14.13 -10.09 10.11
N PHE A 105 14.76 -9.85 11.26
CA PHE A 105 15.67 -8.71 11.49
C PHE A 105 17.14 -9.02 11.23
N ASP A 106 17.48 -10.25 10.87
CA ASP A 106 18.82 -10.62 10.44
C ASP A 106 19.03 -10.24 8.97
N VAL A 107 20.30 -10.01 8.61
CA VAL A 107 20.68 -9.70 7.23
C VAL A 107 20.51 -10.95 6.36
N ALA A 108 19.98 -10.76 5.16
CA ALA A 108 19.93 -11.78 4.11
C ALA A 108 20.53 -11.22 2.82
N GLN A 109 21.15 -12.08 2.02
CA GLN A 109 21.73 -11.71 0.73
C GLN A 109 20.80 -12.08 -0.44
N ASP A 110 20.13 -13.24 -0.36
CA ASP A 110 19.19 -13.66 -1.39
C ASP A 110 18.00 -12.68 -1.47
N PRO A 111 17.66 -12.16 -2.67
CA PRO A 111 16.64 -11.14 -2.83
C PRO A 111 15.25 -11.62 -2.42
N VAL A 112 14.94 -12.91 -2.61
CA VAL A 112 13.65 -13.50 -2.23
C VAL A 112 13.55 -13.59 -0.70
N GLU A 113 14.61 -14.01 -0.03
CA GLU A 113 14.66 -14.05 1.43
C GLU A 113 14.58 -12.64 2.04
N ARG A 114 15.28 -11.66 1.47
CA ARG A 114 15.15 -10.25 1.88
C ARG A 114 13.70 -9.77 1.78
N ALA A 115 13.03 -10.06 0.66
CA ALA A 115 11.62 -9.73 0.46
C ALA A 115 10.71 -10.45 1.46
N ARG A 116 10.91 -11.75 1.69
CA ARG A 116 10.17 -12.54 2.70
C ARG A 116 10.33 -11.95 4.10
N ARG A 117 11.54 -11.61 4.51
CA ARG A 117 11.81 -11.00 5.84
C ARG A 117 11.18 -9.63 6.00
N LEU A 118 11.19 -8.79 4.96
CA LEU A 118 10.44 -7.52 4.98
C LEU A 118 8.93 -7.76 5.17
N LEU A 119 8.37 -8.75 4.47
CA LEU A 119 6.96 -9.11 4.61
C LEU A 119 6.64 -9.67 5.99
N VAL A 120 7.47 -10.56 6.55
CA VAL A 120 7.30 -11.07 7.91
C VAL A 120 7.28 -9.90 8.90
N ARG A 121 8.25 -8.99 8.83
CA ARG A 121 8.27 -7.77 9.66
C ARG A 121 6.99 -6.95 9.53
N SER A 122 6.51 -6.75 8.30
CA SER A 122 5.31 -5.97 7.98
C SER A 122 4.01 -6.62 8.46
N TRP A 123 3.88 -7.94 8.33
CA TRP A 123 2.62 -8.66 8.61
C TRP A 123 2.54 -9.23 10.02
N PHE A 124 3.67 -9.68 10.59
CA PHE A 124 3.71 -10.33 11.90
C PHE A 124 3.92 -9.32 13.03
N GLY A 125 4.45 -8.13 12.73
CA GLY A 125 4.61 -7.07 13.73
C GLY A 125 3.29 -6.40 14.14
N LEU A 126 3.15 -6.10 15.43
CA LEU A 126 1.99 -5.40 16.02
C LEU A 126 1.86 -3.93 15.57
N GLY A 127 2.95 -3.32 15.10
CA GLY A 127 3.04 -1.95 14.60
C GLY A 127 3.15 -1.88 13.06
N GLN A 128 3.02 -0.68 12.51
CA GLN A 128 3.28 -0.41 11.08
C GLN A 128 4.73 0.05 10.84
N ASP A 129 5.49 0.35 11.91
CA ASP A 129 6.93 0.63 11.92
C ASP A 129 7.72 -0.64 11.69
N THR A 130 7.20 -1.80 12.09
CA THR A 130 8.04 -3.01 12.19
C THR A 130 8.70 -3.39 10.86
N ALA A 131 8.14 -2.99 9.72
CA ALA A 131 8.74 -3.15 8.39
C ALA A 131 10.07 -2.37 8.21
N THR A 132 10.21 -1.19 8.80
CA THR A 132 11.37 -0.27 8.62
C THR A 132 12.07 0.11 9.93
N GLY A 133 11.48 -0.20 11.07
CA GLY A 133 12.00 0.06 12.40
C GLY A 133 13.17 -0.87 12.72
N GLY A 134 14.20 -0.32 13.38
CA GLY A 134 15.32 -1.11 13.89
C GLY A 134 14.90 -2.09 15.00
N ARG A 135 15.82 -2.95 15.41
CA ARG A 135 15.65 -3.99 16.45
C ARG A 135 15.17 -3.49 17.84
N ARG A 136 15.01 -2.17 18.04
CA ARG A 136 14.71 -1.54 19.33
C ARG A 136 13.30 -1.83 19.87
N HIS A 137 12.41 -2.37 19.05
CA HIS A 137 11.17 -3.00 19.51
C HIS A 137 11.28 -4.50 19.24
N TYR A 138 11.49 -5.31 20.27
CA TYR A 138 11.24 -6.75 20.21
C TYR A 138 9.77 -6.93 19.85
N SER A 139 9.51 -6.98 18.55
CA SER A 139 8.20 -6.79 17.96
C SER A 139 7.26 -7.84 18.52
N THR A 140 6.30 -7.39 19.31
CA THR A 140 5.20 -8.22 19.76
C THR A 140 4.58 -8.86 18.53
N LEU A 141 4.57 -10.20 18.49
CA LEU A 141 3.86 -10.93 17.46
C LEU A 141 2.41 -10.46 17.45
N ASN A 142 1.91 -10.10 16.28
CA ASN A 142 0.58 -9.56 16.12
C ASN A 142 -0.46 -10.67 16.22
N THR A 143 -1.05 -10.80 17.40
CA THR A 143 -2.13 -11.75 17.69
C THR A 143 -3.51 -11.09 17.62
N ARG A 144 -3.61 -9.89 17.05
CA ARG A 144 -4.88 -9.15 16.97
C ARG A 144 -5.77 -9.72 15.88
N VAL A 145 -7.05 -9.35 15.99
CA VAL A 145 -8.04 -9.51 14.93
C VAL A 145 -8.15 -8.18 14.18
N SER A 146 -8.21 -8.23 12.85
CA SER A 146 -8.43 -7.07 11.99
C SER A 146 -9.83 -6.47 12.20
N GLN A 147 -10.08 -5.27 11.66
CA GLN A 147 -11.41 -4.66 11.71
C GLN A 147 -12.50 -5.51 11.03
N ALA A 148 -12.11 -6.37 10.09
CA ALA A 148 -13.01 -7.29 9.41
C ALA A 148 -13.21 -8.63 10.16
N GLY A 149 -12.76 -8.75 11.41
CA GLY A 149 -12.94 -9.97 12.21
C GLY A 149 -11.97 -11.11 11.86
N VAL A 150 -10.98 -10.87 11.01
CA VAL A 150 -10.01 -11.90 10.56
C VAL A 150 -8.70 -11.78 11.34
N HIS A 151 -8.20 -12.90 11.88
CA HIS A 151 -6.91 -12.94 12.58
C HIS A 151 -5.74 -12.70 11.62
N TYR A 152 -4.69 -12.00 12.07
CA TYR A 152 -3.57 -11.65 11.17
C TYR A 152 -2.83 -12.86 10.59
N ALA A 153 -2.77 -13.98 11.30
CA ALA A 153 -2.23 -15.22 10.73
C ALA A 153 -3.04 -15.74 9.53
N GLN A 154 -4.37 -15.57 9.54
CA GLN A 154 -5.21 -15.94 8.40
C GLN A 154 -5.05 -14.95 7.24
N LEU A 155 -4.85 -13.67 7.54
CA LEU A 155 -4.52 -12.67 6.51
C LEU A 155 -3.18 -13.00 5.82
N TRP A 156 -2.18 -13.40 6.60
CA TRP A 156 -0.90 -13.88 6.08
C TRP A 156 -1.08 -15.08 5.15
N ALA A 157 -1.80 -16.12 5.58
CA ALA A 157 -2.02 -17.33 4.77
C ALA A 157 -2.65 -17.03 3.39
N GLN A 158 -3.45 -15.97 3.30
CA GLN A 158 -4.07 -15.55 2.04
C GLN A 158 -3.20 -14.60 1.20
N TRP A 159 -2.21 -13.93 1.79
CA TRP A 159 -1.43 -12.90 1.09
C TRP A 159 -0.60 -13.44 -0.08
N PRO A 160 0.11 -14.58 0.03
CA PRO A 160 0.89 -15.14 -1.08
C PRO A 160 0.05 -15.44 -2.32
N LEU A 161 -1.26 -15.70 -2.15
CA LEU A 161 -2.18 -15.98 -3.25
C LEU A 161 -2.38 -14.78 -4.20
N GLN A 162 -2.00 -13.57 -3.77
CA GLN A 162 -2.09 -12.35 -4.57
C GLN A 162 -0.82 -12.06 -5.38
N ILE A 163 0.26 -12.82 -5.17
CA ILE A 163 1.56 -12.55 -5.81
C ILE A 163 1.44 -12.54 -7.33
N ALA A 164 0.77 -13.52 -7.93
CA ALA A 164 0.55 -13.54 -9.38
C ALA A 164 -0.15 -12.27 -9.91
N ALA A 165 -1.11 -11.73 -9.16
CA ALA A 165 -1.80 -10.50 -9.52
C ALA A 165 -0.90 -9.26 -9.34
N PHE A 166 -0.05 -9.22 -8.30
CA PHE A 166 0.98 -8.20 -8.15
C PHE A 166 1.98 -8.24 -9.30
N THR A 167 2.49 -9.41 -9.66
CA THR A 167 3.41 -9.60 -10.79
C THR A 167 2.80 -9.08 -12.07
N GLN A 168 1.55 -9.44 -12.35
CA GLN A 168 0.85 -8.94 -13.53
C GLN A 168 0.63 -7.43 -13.49
N ARG A 169 0.28 -6.83 -12.34
CA ARG A 169 0.09 -5.37 -12.21
C ARG A 169 1.40 -4.59 -12.33
N LEU A 170 2.50 -5.14 -11.82
CA LEU A 170 3.83 -4.53 -11.87
C LEU A 170 4.56 -4.78 -13.21
N ALA A 171 4.03 -5.68 -14.06
CA ALA A 171 4.53 -5.81 -15.42
C ALA A 171 4.45 -4.46 -16.15
N GLY A 172 5.56 -4.07 -16.78
CA GLY A 172 5.71 -2.79 -17.48
C GLY A 172 6.01 -1.58 -16.59
N VAL A 173 5.98 -1.71 -15.26
CA VAL A 173 6.36 -0.62 -14.35
C VAL A 173 7.89 -0.51 -14.30
N VAL A 174 8.38 0.74 -14.38
CA VAL A 174 9.79 1.08 -14.12
C VAL A 174 9.99 1.20 -12.61
N ILE A 175 10.99 0.49 -12.08
CA ILE A 175 11.28 0.46 -10.63
C ILE A 175 12.66 1.06 -10.39
N GLU A 176 12.68 2.25 -9.79
CA GLU A 176 13.88 3.00 -9.41
C GLU A 176 14.15 2.89 -7.90
N ASN A 177 15.40 3.16 -7.51
CA ASN A 177 15.83 3.32 -6.12
C ASN A 177 16.79 4.51 -6.07
N ARG A 178 16.23 5.71 -6.13
CA ARG A 178 16.93 6.99 -6.27
C ARG A 178 16.33 8.04 -5.35
N GLU A 179 17.06 9.15 -5.20
CA GLU A 179 16.54 10.34 -4.55
C GLU A 179 15.28 10.84 -5.26
N ALA A 180 14.25 11.14 -4.47
CA ALA A 180 12.92 11.49 -4.99
C ALA A 180 12.95 12.69 -5.94
N LEU A 181 13.74 13.72 -5.62
CA LEU A 181 13.87 14.93 -6.42
C LEU A 181 14.50 14.66 -7.79
N GLU A 182 15.44 13.70 -7.88
CA GLU A 182 16.02 13.29 -9.16
C GLU A 182 14.99 12.60 -10.05
N VAL A 183 14.16 11.72 -9.47
CA VAL A 183 13.09 11.02 -10.19
C VAL A 183 12.04 12.00 -10.67
N ILE A 184 11.63 12.95 -9.84
CA ILE A 184 10.73 14.04 -10.22
C ILE A 184 11.31 14.80 -11.41
N ALA A 185 12.57 15.24 -11.32
CA ALA A 185 13.19 16.02 -12.38
C ALA A 185 13.32 15.26 -13.71
N ARG A 186 13.64 13.96 -13.65
CA ARG A 186 13.82 13.12 -14.84
C ARG A 186 12.53 12.88 -15.61
N HIS A 187 11.40 12.82 -14.92
CA HIS A 187 10.10 12.47 -15.50
C HIS A 187 9.13 13.66 -15.58
N ASP A 188 9.63 14.87 -15.31
CA ASP A 188 8.84 16.09 -15.41
C ASP A 188 8.39 16.36 -16.85
N GLY A 189 7.13 16.73 -17.01
CA GLY A 189 6.54 17.02 -18.31
C GLY A 189 5.03 17.20 -18.24
N ALA A 190 4.45 17.95 -19.18
CA ALA A 190 3.05 18.37 -19.14
C ALA A 190 2.02 17.21 -19.16
N GLN A 191 2.41 16.01 -19.62
CA GLN A 191 1.55 14.80 -19.62
C GLN A 191 1.83 13.85 -18.46
N THR A 192 2.69 14.25 -17.52
CA THR A 192 3.04 13.49 -16.33
C THR A 192 2.13 13.88 -15.17
N LEU A 193 1.63 12.87 -14.46
CA LEU A 193 1.07 13.01 -13.13
C LEU A 193 2.10 12.50 -12.11
N ILE A 194 2.53 13.38 -11.21
CA ILE A 194 3.37 13.05 -10.06
C ILE A 194 2.46 12.93 -8.84
N TYR A 195 2.43 11.76 -8.21
CA TYR A 195 1.79 11.57 -6.91
C TYR A 195 2.85 11.49 -5.82
N ALA A 196 3.00 12.56 -5.03
CA ALA A 196 4.00 12.65 -3.97
C ALA A 196 3.36 12.40 -2.59
N ASP A 197 3.92 11.48 -1.82
CA ASP A 197 3.52 11.19 -0.44
C ASP A 197 4.77 11.10 0.46
N PRO A 198 5.47 12.23 0.67
CA PRO A 198 6.74 12.25 1.39
C PRO A 198 6.57 11.86 2.87
N PRO A 199 7.62 11.37 3.54
CA PRO A 199 7.62 11.23 5.00
C PRO A 199 7.22 12.54 5.68
N TYR A 200 6.16 12.52 6.49
CA TYR A 200 5.63 13.74 7.12
C TYR A 200 6.54 14.34 8.20
N VAL A 201 6.46 15.67 8.30
CA VAL A 201 7.03 16.54 9.34
C VAL A 201 6.81 15.96 10.75
N ARG A 202 7.85 16.03 11.59
CA ARG A 202 7.88 15.53 12.98
C ARG A 202 6.68 15.97 13.83
N GLU A 203 6.29 17.24 13.70
CA GLU A 203 5.23 17.85 14.53
C GLU A 203 3.84 17.25 14.26
N ALA A 204 3.61 16.74 13.05
CA ALA A 204 2.34 16.14 12.65
C ALA A 204 2.22 14.64 13.06
N ARG A 205 3.27 14.02 13.62
CA ARG A 205 3.26 12.61 14.04
C ARG A 205 3.61 12.41 15.53
N GLY A 206 2.72 11.74 16.26
CA GLY A 206 3.03 11.10 17.52
C GLY A 206 4.11 10.00 17.37
N LEU A 207 4.77 9.67 18.49
CA LEU A 207 5.97 8.80 18.61
C LEU A 207 5.89 7.50 17.78
N GLY A 208 6.81 7.34 16.82
CA GLY A 208 6.98 6.16 15.96
C GLY A 208 7.29 6.54 14.51
N GLY A 209 8.57 6.78 14.21
CA GLY A 209 9.06 7.37 12.95
C GLY A 209 9.75 6.38 12.01
N TYR A 210 9.91 6.81 10.75
CA TYR A 210 10.83 6.22 9.77
C TYR A 210 12.27 6.22 10.33
N ALA A 211 13.16 5.42 9.74
CA ALA A 211 14.60 5.62 9.96
C ALA A 211 15.10 6.97 9.38
N ASP A 212 14.44 7.44 8.30
CA ASP A 212 14.75 8.67 7.58
C ASP A 212 13.54 9.62 7.65
N GLU A 213 13.65 10.66 8.48
CA GLU A 213 12.62 11.71 8.63
C GLU A 213 13.05 12.95 7.85
N MET A 214 12.14 13.52 7.05
CA MET A 214 12.41 14.79 6.38
C MET A 214 12.34 15.95 7.38
N ASN A 215 13.33 16.82 7.34
CA ASN A 215 13.34 18.10 8.04
C ASN A 215 12.64 19.20 7.22
N ASP A 216 12.38 20.34 7.84
CA ASP A 216 11.66 21.46 7.20
C ASP A 216 12.37 21.99 5.95
N ALA A 217 13.71 21.96 5.90
CA ALA A 217 14.47 22.40 4.73
C ALA A 217 14.35 21.39 3.57
N GLU A 218 14.33 20.09 3.85
CA GLU A 218 14.07 19.06 2.85
C GLU A 218 12.64 19.17 2.30
N HIS A 219 11.66 19.48 3.16
CA HIS A 219 10.29 19.78 2.73
C HIS A 219 10.21 21.05 1.87
N ALA A 220 10.96 22.10 2.21
CA ALA A 220 11.04 23.30 1.39
C ALA A 220 11.66 23.02 0.02
N GLY A 221 12.77 22.26 -0.04
CA GLY A 221 13.39 21.85 -1.31
C GLY A 221 12.48 20.98 -2.18
N LEU A 222 11.69 20.08 -1.56
CA LEU A 222 10.64 19.36 -2.28
C LEU A 222 9.59 20.32 -2.83
N ALA A 223 9.10 21.26 -2.03
CA ALA A 223 8.11 22.24 -2.49
C ALA A 223 8.64 23.06 -3.67
N GLU A 224 9.86 23.58 -3.60
CA GLU A 224 10.50 24.31 -4.70
C GLU A 224 10.54 23.48 -5.99
N ARG A 225 10.95 22.21 -5.91
CA ARG A 225 10.98 21.31 -7.07
C ARG A 225 9.57 21.05 -7.62
N LEU A 226 8.59 20.81 -6.76
CA LEU A 226 7.21 20.54 -7.19
C LEU A 226 6.54 21.77 -7.80
N HIS A 227 6.81 22.97 -7.28
CA HIS A 227 6.36 24.24 -7.84
C HIS A 227 6.97 24.53 -9.22
N ALA A 228 8.23 24.17 -9.42
CA ALA A 228 8.91 24.32 -10.70
C ALA A 228 8.52 23.24 -11.74
N ALA A 229 7.70 22.25 -11.38
CA ALA A 229 7.33 21.15 -12.27
C ALA A 229 6.35 21.58 -13.36
N GLN A 230 6.57 21.13 -14.59
CA GLN A 230 5.59 21.20 -15.67
C GLN A 230 4.47 20.16 -15.50
N ALA A 231 4.77 19.09 -14.76
CA ALA A 231 3.85 18.02 -14.46
C ALA A 231 2.63 18.50 -13.66
N MET A 232 1.55 17.72 -13.78
CA MET A 232 0.46 17.76 -12.82
C MET A 232 0.95 17.12 -11.53
N VAL A 233 0.75 17.77 -10.40
CA VAL A 233 1.20 17.26 -9.10
C VAL A 233 0.01 17.09 -8.17
N LEU A 234 -0.04 15.92 -7.54
CA LEU A 234 -0.92 15.61 -6.42
C LEU A 234 -0.05 15.24 -5.22
N LEU A 235 -0.07 16.07 -4.18
CA LEU A 235 0.70 15.88 -2.95
C LEU A 235 -0.23 15.47 -1.82
N SER A 236 0.09 14.40 -1.08
CA SER A 236 -0.62 14.04 0.15
C SER A 236 0.18 14.36 1.41
N GLY A 237 -0.52 14.76 2.46
CA GLY A 237 0.08 15.06 3.76
C GLY A 237 -0.93 15.33 4.86
N TYR A 238 -0.42 15.62 6.05
CA TYR A 238 -1.23 16.16 7.14
C TYR A 238 -1.25 17.69 7.10
N ALA A 239 -2.39 18.27 7.48
CA ALA A 239 -2.48 19.70 7.71
C ALA A 239 -1.36 20.14 8.69
N SER A 240 -0.57 21.13 8.28
CA SER A 240 0.52 21.68 9.11
C SER A 240 0.80 23.12 8.71
N PRO A 241 1.23 23.99 9.64
CA PRO A 241 1.59 25.36 9.32
C PRO A 241 2.69 25.48 8.25
N LEU A 242 3.60 24.50 8.16
CA LEU A 242 4.62 24.47 7.13
C LEU A 242 3.99 24.28 5.75
N TYR A 243 3.15 23.25 5.58
CA TYR A 243 2.53 22.95 4.27
C TYR A 243 1.50 24.01 3.87
N ASP A 244 0.81 24.61 4.86
CA ASP A 244 -0.10 25.73 4.62
C ASP A 244 0.63 26.94 4.01
N ARG A 245 1.91 27.15 4.35
CA ARG A 245 2.75 28.19 3.74
C ARG A 245 3.34 27.74 2.40
N LEU A 246 3.90 26.53 2.34
CA LEU A 246 4.60 26.03 1.15
C LEU A 246 3.67 25.83 -0.05
N TYR A 247 2.40 25.52 0.17
CA TYR A 247 1.42 25.19 -0.87
C TYR A 247 0.16 26.07 -0.78
N ALA A 248 0.32 27.33 -0.35
CA ALA A 248 -0.78 28.27 -0.13
C ALA A 248 -1.56 28.61 -1.42
N ASP A 249 -0.89 28.53 -2.56
CA ASP A 249 -1.37 28.80 -3.90
C ASP A 249 -1.91 27.54 -4.62
N TRP A 250 -1.84 26.38 -3.97
CA TRP A 250 -2.37 25.13 -4.50
C TRP A 250 -3.80 24.88 -4.02
N GLU A 251 -4.58 24.15 -4.81
CA GLU A 251 -5.94 23.77 -4.42
C GLU A 251 -5.86 22.68 -3.34
N ARG A 252 -6.56 22.90 -2.23
CA ARG A 252 -6.54 22.05 -1.04
C ARG A 252 -7.83 21.26 -0.91
N VAL A 253 -7.71 19.94 -0.80
CA VAL A 253 -8.84 19.03 -0.56
C VAL A 253 -8.60 18.26 0.74
N GLU A 254 -9.57 18.29 1.65
CA GLU A 254 -9.44 17.64 2.96
C GLU A 254 -10.25 16.36 3.05
N LEU A 255 -9.67 15.36 3.72
CA LEU A 255 -10.32 14.12 4.10
C LEU A 255 -10.17 13.92 5.61
N ALA A 256 -11.30 13.95 6.31
CA ALA A 256 -11.32 13.59 7.72
C ALA A 256 -11.01 12.09 7.87
N THR A 257 -9.83 11.74 8.38
CA THR A 257 -9.45 10.35 8.65
C THR A 257 -9.26 10.08 10.14
N ARG A 258 -9.42 8.82 10.53
CA ARG A 258 -9.15 8.33 11.88
C ARG A 258 -7.84 7.56 11.86
N ALA A 259 -6.80 8.07 12.51
CA ALA A 259 -5.52 7.37 12.65
C ALA A 259 -5.52 6.53 13.94
N HIS A 260 -5.01 5.29 13.84
CA HIS A 260 -4.81 4.40 14.99
C HIS A 260 -3.44 4.67 15.60
N ASN A 261 -3.39 5.23 16.81
CA ASN A 261 -2.19 5.20 17.63
C ASN A 261 -2.27 3.97 18.55
N LEU A 262 -1.20 3.16 18.59
CA LEU A 262 -1.13 1.99 19.49
C LEU A 262 -1.37 2.45 20.95
N GLY A 263 -2.52 2.07 21.52
CA GLY A 263 -2.77 2.15 22.97
C GLY A 263 -3.27 3.49 23.53
N ARG A 264 -3.50 4.53 22.72
CA ARG A 264 -4.18 5.77 23.16
C ARG A 264 -5.32 6.17 22.23
N ARG A 265 -6.25 6.96 22.79
CA ARG A 265 -7.48 7.50 22.18
C ARG A 265 -7.25 7.86 20.69
N LEU A 266 -8.18 7.45 19.82
CA LEU A 266 -8.19 7.77 18.39
C LEU A 266 -7.93 9.27 18.20
N VAL A 267 -6.80 9.63 17.59
CA VAL A 267 -6.51 11.02 17.23
C VAL A 267 -7.07 11.22 15.82
N ALA A 268 -8.07 12.09 15.70
CA ALA A 268 -8.54 12.52 14.40
C ALA A 268 -7.37 13.21 13.68
N ARG A 269 -7.05 12.77 12.46
CA ARG A 269 -6.08 13.45 11.61
C ARG A 269 -6.75 13.76 10.27
N THR A 270 -6.69 15.02 9.88
CA THR A 270 -7.13 15.44 8.57
C THR A 270 -6.02 15.16 7.58
N GLU A 271 -6.23 14.15 6.71
CA GLU A 271 -5.40 13.97 5.53
C GLU A 271 -5.79 15.07 4.54
N VAL A 272 -4.79 15.65 3.89
CA VAL A 272 -4.96 16.76 2.96
C VAL A 272 -4.27 16.39 1.66
N LEU A 273 -4.94 16.68 0.55
CA LEU A 273 -4.38 16.65 -0.79
C LEU A 273 -4.19 18.08 -1.27
N TRP A 274 -3.02 18.37 -1.80
CA TRP A 274 -2.72 19.61 -2.52
C TRP A 274 -2.55 19.30 -4.00
N LEU A 275 -3.24 20.08 -4.83
CA LEU A 275 -3.19 19.99 -6.27
C LEU A 275 -2.55 21.25 -6.83
N ASN A 276 -1.49 21.09 -7.62
CA ASN A 276 -0.90 22.25 -8.30
C ASN A 276 -1.87 22.82 -9.35
N PRO A 277 -1.67 24.08 -9.80
CA PRO A 277 -2.57 24.70 -10.77
C PRO A 277 -2.77 23.89 -12.06
N ALA A 278 -1.73 23.21 -12.54
CA ALA A 278 -1.81 22.34 -13.71
C ALA A 278 -2.73 21.12 -13.48
N CYS A 279 -2.60 20.44 -12.33
CA CYS A 279 -3.44 19.32 -11.94
C CYS A 279 -4.90 19.75 -11.80
N ALA A 280 -5.15 20.85 -11.08
CA ALA A 280 -6.48 21.40 -10.86
C ALA A 280 -7.16 21.81 -12.19
N ALA A 281 -6.42 22.46 -13.09
CA ALA A 281 -6.93 22.82 -14.41
C ALA A 281 -7.25 21.59 -15.27
N ALA A 282 -6.40 20.57 -15.24
CA ALA A 282 -6.61 19.33 -15.99
C ALA A 282 -7.83 18.55 -15.50
N LEU A 283 -8.08 18.52 -14.19
CA LEU A 283 -9.30 17.91 -13.63
C LEU A 283 -10.57 18.62 -14.11
N ARG A 284 -10.61 19.96 -14.01
CA ARG A 284 -11.76 20.75 -14.49
C ARG A 284 -11.99 20.55 -15.99
N ALA A 285 -10.92 20.48 -16.79
CA ALA A 285 -11.03 20.23 -18.22
C ALA A 285 -11.60 18.83 -18.53
N ALA A 286 -11.22 17.82 -17.75
CA ALA A 286 -11.74 16.46 -17.90
C ALA A 286 -13.24 16.37 -17.57
N GLU A 287 -13.69 17.05 -16.51
CA GLU A 287 -15.10 17.13 -16.13
C GLU A 287 -15.97 17.76 -17.23
N VAL A 288 -15.50 18.85 -17.85
CA VAL A 288 -16.22 19.55 -18.92
C VAL A 288 -16.31 18.71 -20.21
N THR A 289 -15.25 17.97 -20.53
CA THR A 289 -15.17 17.19 -21.78
C THR A 289 -15.83 15.81 -21.69
N GLY A 290 -16.32 15.41 -20.51
CA GLY A 290 -16.86 14.07 -20.28
C GLY A 290 -15.80 12.97 -20.44
N VAL A 291 -14.52 13.33 -20.45
CA VAL A 291 -13.42 12.36 -20.45
C VAL A 291 -13.28 11.88 -19.01
N ALA A 292 -13.78 10.66 -18.78
CA ALA A 292 -13.71 9.97 -17.50
C ALA A 292 -12.34 10.14 -16.82
N GLY A 293 -12.33 10.80 -15.66
CA GLY A 293 -11.17 10.83 -14.78
C GLY A 293 -10.82 9.42 -14.31
N VAL A 294 -9.62 9.25 -13.74
CA VAL A 294 -9.08 7.94 -13.32
C VAL A 294 -10.04 7.15 -12.42
N ALA A 295 -10.89 7.83 -11.65
CA ALA A 295 -11.88 7.21 -10.76
C ALA A 295 -13.11 6.59 -11.43
N GLU A 296 -13.57 7.10 -12.59
CA GLU A 296 -14.75 6.53 -13.26
C GLU A 296 -14.44 5.18 -13.92
N VAL A 297 -13.21 5.00 -14.39
CA VAL A 297 -12.73 3.73 -14.96
C VAL A 297 -12.52 2.67 -13.85
N ALA A 298 -12.18 3.11 -12.63
CA ALA A 298 -11.97 2.22 -11.48
C ALA A 298 -13.27 1.85 -10.73
N GLY A 299 -14.35 2.60 -10.92
CA GLY A 299 -15.61 2.46 -10.17
C GLY A 299 -16.58 1.40 -10.68
N ALA A 300 -16.33 0.78 -11.85
CA ALA A 300 -17.25 -0.19 -12.45
C ALA A 300 -17.20 -1.62 -11.84
N GLU A 301 -16.32 -1.88 -10.87
CA GLU A 301 -16.14 -3.24 -10.29
C GLU A 301 -16.35 -3.33 -8.76
N ASP A 302 -16.78 -2.26 -8.09
CA ASP A 302 -16.85 -2.21 -6.61
C ASP A 302 -18.27 -2.47 -6.05
N ASP A 303 -19.10 -3.23 -6.76
CA ASP A 303 -20.46 -3.61 -6.29
C ASP A 303 -20.48 -4.86 -5.41
N ASN A 304 -19.31 -5.43 -5.08
CA ASN A 304 -19.21 -6.68 -4.33
C ASN A 304 -19.01 -6.51 -2.80
N ALA A 305 -19.29 -5.32 -2.27
CA ALA A 305 -19.23 -5.06 -0.82
C ALA A 305 -20.51 -5.47 -0.05
N ARG A 306 -21.46 -6.19 -0.66
CA ARG A 306 -22.74 -6.55 -0.02
C ARG A 306 -23.09 -8.04 0.10
N THR A 307 -22.22 -8.97 -0.27
CA THR A 307 -22.55 -10.42 -0.18
C THR A 307 -21.41 -11.24 0.41
N ALA A 308 -21.20 -11.10 1.72
CA ALA A 308 -20.50 -12.09 2.53
C ALA A 308 -21.28 -12.38 3.81
N ALA A 309 -22.53 -12.85 3.63
CA ALA A 309 -23.21 -13.63 4.65
C ALA A 309 -23.10 -15.10 4.22
N SER A 310 -22.13 -15.84 4.78
CA SER A 310 -22.15 -17.30 4.72
C SER A 310 -23.24 -17.83 5.67
N PRO A 311 -23.97 -18.89 5.29
CA PRO A 311 -25.05 -19.41 6.10
C PRO A 311 -24.49 -20.11 7.34
N ALA A 312 -25.10 -19.85 8.49
CA ALA A 312 -24.80 -20.51 9.74
C ALA A 312 -25.07 -22.02 9.61
N LEU A 313 -24.04 -22.85 9.83
CA LEU A 313 -24.24 -24.26 10.14
C LEU A 313 -24.85 -24.35 11.55
N GLN A 314 -26.06 -24.89 11.64
CA GLN A 314 -26.65 -25.30 12.91
C GLN A 314 -25.91 -26.53 13.46
N PRO A 315 -25.66 -26.62 14.78
CA PRO A 315 -25.08 -27.81 15.36
C PRO A 315 -26.13 -28.94 15.40
N GLN A 316 -25.88 -30.02 14.67
CA GLN A 316 -26.62 -31.27 14.86
C GLN A 316 -26.14 -31.94 16.15
N GLY A 317 -27.09 -32.24 17.03
CA GLY A 317 -26.82 -32.89 18.32
C GLY A 317 -26.31 -34.32 18.14
N VAL A 318 -25.24 -34.65 18.85
CA VAL A 318 -24.76 -36.02 19.00
C VAL A 318 -25.40 -36.58 20.28
N GLN A 319 -26.23 -37.60 20.13
CA GLN A 319 -26.71 -38.42 21.25
C GLN A 319 -25.55 -39.25 21.81
N LEU A 320 -25.30 -39.11 23.12
CA LEU A 320 -24.43 -39.99 23.87
C LEU A 320 -25.17 -41.31 24.12
N ALA A 321 -24.64 -42.40 23.57
CA ALA A 321 -25.06 -43.76 23.90
C ALA A 321 -24.13 -44.33 24.98
N ASP A 322 -24.75 -45.12 25.85
CA ASP A 322 -24.25 -45.72 27.08
C ASP A 322 -22.88 -46.42 26.97
N ILE A 323 -22.00 -46.13 27.94
CA ILE A 323 -20.87 -47.00 28.28
C ILE A 323 -21.01 -47.34 29.77
N GLN A 324 -21.39 -48.58 30.03
CA GLN A 324 -21.40 -49.20 31.36
C GLN A 324 -19.97 -49.31 31.89
N LEU A 325 -19.73 -48.75 33.08
CA LEU A 325 -18.52 -48.99 33.87
C LEU A 325 -18.70 -50.33 34.62
N ALA A 326 -17.83 -51.29 34.31
CA ALA A 326 -17.66 -52.49 35.10
C ALA A 326 -16.66 -52.20 36.23
N ASP A 327 -17.14 -52.49 37.44
CA ASP A 327 -16.46 -52.47 38.73
C ASP A 327 -15.30 -53.48 38.78
N GLN A 328 -14.11 -53.06 39.21
CA GLN A 328 -13.13 -53.94 39.85
C GLN A 328 -12.28 -53.16 40.88
N THR A 329 -12.49 -53.55 42.14
CA THR A 329 -11.71 -53.37 43.40
C THR A 329 -11.60 -51.99 44.02
#